data_AF-A0A9E0SGW4-F1
#
_entry.id   AF-A0A9E0SGW4-F1
#
_cell.length_a   1.000
_cell.length_b   1.000
_cell.length_c   1.000
_cell.angle_alpha   90.00
_cell.angle_beta   90.00
_cell.angle_gamma   90.00
#
_symmetry.space_group_name_H-M   'P 1'
#
loop_
_entity.id
_entity.type
_entity.pdbx_description
1 polymer ?
#
loop_
_entity_poly.entity_id
_entity_poly.type
_entity_poly.pdbx_seq_one_letter_code
_entity_poly.pdbx_strand_id
1 'polypeptide(L)'
;VDATVNAIESQAGSGAELLLFSVNAITTGTQSQGEVTMRLSKAGRIVNGVGADLDIVVASAKAYLSALNKLHSRAEKLNPQL
;
A
#
# COMPACT_ATOMS: atom_id res chain seq x y z
N VAL A 1 3.19 -4.00 12.59
CA VAL A 1 2.63 -3.54 11.30
C VAL A 1 1.29 -2.86 11.53
N ASP A 2 0.31 -3.54 12.16
CA ASP A 2 -1.02 -2.99 12.41
C ASP A 2 -1.02 -1.64 13.12
N ALA A 3 -0.22 -1.48 14.18
CA ALA A 3 -0.09 -0.19 14.88
C ALA A 3 0.35 0.95 13.95
N THR A 4 1.25 0.67 13.00
CA THR A 4 1.73 1.65 12.02
C THR A 4 0.64 2.01 11.03
N VAL A 5 -0.09 1.02 10.50
CA VAL A 5 -1.19 1.23 9.57
C VAL A 5 -2.33 1.99 10.25
N ASN A 6 -2.72 1.58 11.46
CA ASN A 6 -3.75 2.23 12.25
C ASN A 6 -3.38 3.66 12.63
N ALA A 7 -2.11 3.93 12.96
CA ALA A 7 -1.64 5.28 13.23
C ALA A 7 -1.74 6.17 11.97
N ILE A 8 -1.31 5.66 10.81
CA ILE A 8 -1.45 6.38 9.54
C ILE A 8 -2.93 6.65 9.24
N GLU A 9 -3.79 5.65 9.38
CA GLU A 9 -5.23 5.79 9.11
C GLU A 9 -5.90 6.76 10.08
N SER A 10 -5.51 6.76 11.35
CA SER A 10 -6.03 7.71 12.36
C SER A 10 -5.75 9.18 12.00
N GLN A 11 -4.65 9.44 11.28
CA GLN A 11 -4.30 10.77 10.79
C GLN A 11 -4.89 11.06 9.41
N ALA A 12 -4.90 10.08 8.51
CA ALA A 12 -5.40 10.24 7.15
C ALA A 12 -6.94 10.34 7.10
N GLY A 13 -7.65 9.70 8.03
CA GLY A 13 -9.11 9.69 8.10
C GLY A 13 -9.73 9.17 6.81
N SER A 14 -9.12 8.17 6.17
CA SER A 14 -9.50 7.75 4.83
C SER A 14 -10.78 6.91 4.84
N GLY A 15 -11.10 6.18 5.91
CA GLY A 15 -12.20 5.23 5.94
C GLY A 15 -12.05 4.11 4.91
N ALA A 16 -10.82 3.84 4.45
CA ALA A 16 -10.53 2.76 3.52
C ALA A 16 -10.41 1.43 4.27
N GLU A 17 -10.95 0.38 3.68
CA GLU A 17 -10.87 -0.99 4.19
C GLU A 17 -9.63 -1.70 3.62
N LEU A 18 -8.82 -2.32 4.47
CA LEU A 18 -7.71 -3.17 4.06
C LEU A 18 -8.22 -4.57 3.71
N LEU A 19 -8.23 -4.91 2.43
CA LEU A 19 -8.72 -6.20 1.92
C LEU A 19 -7.63 -7.27 1.84
N LEU A 20 -6.38 -6.86 1.62
CA LEU A 20 -5.25 -7.78 1.47
C LEU A 20 -3.98 -7.13 1.96
N PHE A 21 -3.19 -7.92 2.68
CA PHE A 21 -1.81 -7.64 3.04
C PHE A 21 -0.97 -8.84 2.59
N SER A 22 0.04 -8.61 1.76
CA SER A 22 0.96 -9.65 1.30
C SER A 22 2.39 -9.16 1.39
N VAL A 23 3.29 -10.07 1.76
CA VAL A 23 4.73 -9.83 1.86
C VAL A 23 5.45 -10.80 0.94
N ASN A 24 6.29 -10.28 0.05
CA ASN A 24 7.14 -11.05 -0.84
C ASN A 24 8.61 -10.70 -0.57
N ALA A 25 9.50 -11.69 -0.69
CA ALA A 25 10.93 -11.42 -0.73
C ALA A 25 11.34 -11.16 -2.18
N ILE A 26 11.98 -10.01 -2.45
CA ILE A 26 12.45 -9.66 -3.80
C ILE A 26 13.71 -10.47 -4.17
N THR A 27 14.57 -10.74 -3.18
CA THR A 27 15.84 -11.44 -3.38
C THR A 27 16.03 -12.54 -2.33
N THR A 28 16.90 -13.50 -2.64
CA THR A 28 17.34 -14.54 -1.70
C THR A 28 18.65 -14.11 -1.01
N GLY A 29 18.75 -14.32 0.30
CA GLY A 29 19.93 -13.97 1.11
C GLY A 29 19.57 -13.30 2.44
N THR A 30 20.57 -13.10 3.30
CA THR A 30 20.42 -12.54 4.66
C THR A 30 19.99 -11.06 4.68
N GLN A 31 20.03 -10.38 3.53
CA GLN A 31 19.64 -8.98 3.33
C GLN A 31 18.56 -8.87 2.25
N SER A 32 17.58 -9.78 2.26
CA SER A 32 16.48 -9.73 1.30
C SER A 32 15.64 -8.47 1.50
N GLN A 33 15.38 -7.74 0.42
CA GLN A 33 14.41 -6.65 0.43
C GLN A 33 13.00 -7.23 0.47
N GLY A 34 12.21 -6.80 1.45
CA GLY A 34 10.80 -7.15 1.56
C GLY A 34 9.95 -6.21 0.72
N GLU A 35 9.15 -6.76 -0.17
CA GLU A 35 8.06 -6.06 -0.84
C GLU A 35 6.76 -6.34 -0.10
N VAL A 36 6.03 -5.28 0.23
CA VAL A 36 4.68 -5.37 0.78
C VAL A 36 3.70 -4.85 -0.24
N THR A 37 2.66 -5.64 -0.51
CA THR A 37 1.49 -5.22 -1.28
C THR A 37 0.28 -5.12 -0.36
N MET A 38 -0.42 -3.99 -0.41
CA MET A 38 -1.68 -3.78 0.30
C MET A 38 -2.81 -3.42 -0.66
N ARG A 39 -3.96 -4.08 -0.52
CA ARG A 39 -5.17 -3.77 -1.29
C ARG A 39 -6.15 -3.02 -0.43
N LEU A 40 -6.50 -1.80 -0.84
CA LEU A 40 -7.48 -0.97 -0.15
C LEU A 40 -8.76 -0.82 -0.97
N SER A 41 -9.89 -0.78 -0.28
CA SER A 41 -11.21 -0.51 -0.84
C SER A 41 -11.84 0.71 -0.19
N LYS A 42 -12.44 1.59 -1.00
CA LYS A 42 -13.26 2.70 -0.52
C LYS A 42 -14.29 3.09 -1.57
N ALA A 43 -15.56 3.18 -1.18
CA ALA A 43 -16.65 3.65 -2.04
C ALA A 43 -16.69 2.96 -3.43
N GLY A 44 -16.55 1.63 -3.46
CA GLY A 44 -16.55 0.83 -4.69
C GLY A 44 -15.26 0.89 -5.52
N ARG A 45 -14.25 1.65 -5.11
CA ARG A 45 -12.92 1.68 -5.73
C ARG A 45 -11.97 0.77 -4.98
N ILE A 46 -11.25 -0.08 -5.71
CA ILE A 46 -10.19 -0.95 -5.18
C ILE A 46 -8.87 -0.57 -5.83
N VAL A 47 -7.82 -0.41 -5.03
CA VAL A 47 -6.46 -0.13 -5.51
C VAL A 47 -5.44 -1.00 -4.77
N ASN A 48 -4.32 -1.27 -5.42
CA ASN A 48 -3.16 -1.90 -4.78
C ASN A 48 -2.06 -0.86 -4.57
N GLY A 49 -1.56 -0.75 -3.35
CA GLY A 49 -0.33 -0.04 -3.00
C GLY A 49 0.81 -1.03 -2.83
N VAL A 50 2.01 -0.59 -3.17
CA VAL A 50 3.24 -1.38 -3.04
C VAL A 50 4.27 -0.54 -2.30
N GLY A 51 5.01 -1.16 -1.40
CA GLY A 51 6.11 -0.55 -0.67
C GLY A 51 7.23 -1.57 -0.49
N ALA A 52 8.47 -1.15 -0.71
CA ALA A 52 9.64 -2.02 -0.58
C ALA A 52 10.66 -1.40 0.37
N ASP A 53 11.17 -2.22 1.29
CA ASP A 53 12.16 -1.85 2.29
C ASP A 53 12.81 -3.11 2.88
N LEU A 54 13.98 -2.98 3.51
CA LEU A 54 14.57 -4.06 4.30
C LEU A 54 13.78 -4.29 5.60
N ASP A 55 13.17 -3.23 6.13
CA ASP A 55 12.26 -3.32 7.27
C ASP A 55 10.81 -3.46 6.82
N ILE A 56 10.19 -4.60 7.15
CA ILE A 56 8.79 -4.90 6.80
C ILE A 56 7.80 -3.86 7.34
N VAL A 57 8.07 -3.23 8.48
CA VAL A 57 7.21 -2.18 9.02
C VAL A 57 7.25 -0.93 8.13
N VAL A 58 8.45 -0.55 7.67
CA VAL A 58 8.64 0.59 6.76
C VAL A 58 8.04 0.28 5.38
N ALA A 59 8.28 -0.92 4.84
CA ALA A 59 7.69 -1.37 3.59
C ALA A 59 6.14 -1.34 3.65
N SER A 60 5.58 -1.78 4.78
CA SER A 60 4.12 -1.75 5.03
C SER A 60 3.57 -0.32 5.06
N ALA A 61 4.25 0.61 5.75
CA ALA A 61 3.84 2.01 5.77
C ALA A 61 3.85 2.62 4.36
N LYS A 62 4.91 2.36 3.58
CA LYS A 62 5.02 2.78 2.19
C LYS A 62 3.89 2.20 1.32
N ALA A 63 3.58 0.92 1.49
CA ALA A 63 2.52 0.24 0.74
C ALA A 63 1.14 0.86 1.04
N TYR A 64 0.84 1.10 2.31
CA TYR A 64 -0.43 1.70 2.72
C TYR A 64 -0.59 3.13 2.18
N LEU A 65 0.43 3.98 2.35
CA LEU A 65 0.42 5.35 1.82
C LEU A 65 0.29 5.38 0.29
N SER A 66 0.97 4.46 -0.41
CA SER A 66 0.84 4.29 -1.85
C SER A 66 -0.59 3.96 -2.28
N ALA A 67 -1.28 3.09 -1.54
CA ALA A 67 -2.68 2.76 -1.79
C ALA A 67 -3.61 3.94 -1.50
N LEU A 68 -3.42 4.64 -0.36
CA LEU A 68 -4.22 5.82 -0.02
C LEU A 68 -4.09 6.93 -1.07
N ASN A 69 -2.87 7.20 -1.55
CA ASN A 69 -2.65 8.16 -2.62
C ASN A 69 -3.40 7.79 -3.91
N LYS A 70 -3.45 6.50 -4.26
CA LYS A 70 -4.22 6.01 -5.42
C LYS A 70 -5.74 6.07 -5.22
N LEU A 71 -6.23 5.92 -4.00
CA LEU A 71 -7.65 6.14 -3.69
C LEU A 71 -8.01 7.64 -3.78
N HIS A 72 -7.15 8.51 -3.27
CA HIS A 72 -7.35 9.95 -3.29
C HIS A 72 -7.17 10.56 -4.67
N SER A 73 -6.30 10.02 -5.51
CA SER A 73 -6.15 10.52 -6.87
C SER A 73 -7.44 10.27 -7.66
N ARG A 74 -8.03 11.38 -8.14
CA ARG A 74 -9.11 11.39 -9.14
C ARG A 74 -8.59 11.13 -10.55
N ALA A 75 -7.30 10.85 -10.71
CA ALA A 75 -6.68 10.73 -12.01
C ALA A 75 -7.42 9.65 -12.81
N GLU A 76 -8.12 10.08 -13.86
CA GLU A 76 -8.42 9.22 -14.98
C GLU A 76 -7.10 8.59 -15.38
N LYS A 77 -7.07 7.26 -15.46
CA LYS A 77 -5.97 6.61 -16.14
C LYS A 77 -6.02 7.16 -17.57
N LEU A 78 -5.11 8.07 -17.92
CA LEU A 78 -4.92 8.43 -19.32
C LEU A 78 -4.58 7.10 -20.01
N ASN A 79 -5.48 6.63 -20.87
CA ASN A 79 -5.22 5.51 -21.74
C ASN A 79 -4.03 5.93 -22.62
N PRO A 80 -2.84 5.34 -22.47
CA PRO A 80 -1.67 5.73 -23.25
C PRO A 80 -1.75 5.25 -24.71
N GLN A 81 -2.94 4.79 -25.14
CA GLN A 81 -3.27 4.25 -26.45
C GLN A 81 -4.24 5.17 -27.23
N LEU A 82 -4.54 6.36 -26.69
CA LEU A 82 -5.27 7.44 -27.38
C LEU A 82 -4.28 8.53 -27.80
#